data_AF-A0A7U4GHG5-F1
#
_entry.id   AF-A0A7U4GHG5-F1
#
_cell.length_a   1.000
_cell.length_b   1.000
_cell.length_c   1.000
_cell.angle_alpha   90.00
_cell.angle_beta   90.00
_cell.angle_gamma   90.00
#
_symmetry.space_group_name_H-M   'P 1'
#
loop_
_entity.id
_entity.type
_entity.pdbx_description
1 polymer ?
#
loop_
_entity_poly.entity_id
_entity_poly.type
_entity_poly.pdbx_seq_one_letter_code
_entity_poly.pdbx_strand_id
1 'polypeptide(L)' 'MMPPNVPYQENQLTKCSTLLPRLTGTTGNDFDNALRAYRSIYTLCAARHNQLINEITLRQGNK' A
#
# COMPACT_ATOMS: atom_id res chain seq x y z
N MET A 1 -6.00 0.80 -29.53
CA MET A 1 -6.98 1.81 -29.05
C MET A 1 -6.20 2.89 -28.28
N MET A 2 -6.69 4.13 -28.12
CA MET A 2 -6.00 5.09 -27.23
C MET A 2 -6.26 4.66 -25.78
N PRO A 3 -5.24 4.56 -24.93
CA PRO A 3 -5.44 4.20 -23.53
C PRO A 3 -6.32 5.28 -22.86
N PRO A 4 -7.26 4.88 -21.98
CA PRO A 4 -8.16 5.82 -21.34
C PRO A 4 -7.35 6.84 -20.51
N ASN A 5 -7.46 8.12 -20.87
CA ASN A 5 -6.81 9.26 -20.19
C ASN A 5 -7.56 9.68 -18.92
N VAL A 6 -8.02 8.69 -18.14
CA VAL A 6 -8.72 8.95 -16.87
C VAL A 6 -7.71 9.15 -15.75
N PRO A 7 -7.89 10.14 -14.86
CA PRO A 7 -7.00 10.31 -13.71
C PRO A 7 -6.98 9.07 -12.83
N TYR A 8 -5.86 8.80 -12.16
CA TYR A 8 -5.77 7.74 -11.15
C TYR A 8 -6.65 8.10 -9.95
N GLN A 9 -7.19 7.07 -9.27
CA GLN A 9 -7.99 7.28 -8.06
C GLN A 9 -7.11 7.88 -6.95
N GLU A 10 -7.63 8.81 -6.15
CA GLU A 10 -6.86 9.46 -5.08
C GLU A 10 -6.22 8.45 -4.11
N ASN A 11 -6.93 7.36 -3.82
CA ASN A 11 -6.43 6.28 -2.97
C ASN A 11 -5.17 5.59 -3.53
N GLN A 12 -5.02 5.53 -4.87
CA GLN A 12 -3.84 4.95 -5.53
C GLN A 12 -2.64 5.91 -5.49
N LEU A 13 -2.92 7.22 -5.46
CA LEU A 13 -1.89 8.27 -5.34
C LEU A 13 -1.46 8.51 -3.89
N THR A 14 -2.20 7.95 -2.93
CA THR A 14 -1.90 8.08 -1.50
C THR A 14 -0.69 7.23 -1.16
N LYS A 15 0.39 7.88 -0.70
CA LYS A 15 1.62 7.19 -0.29
C LYS A 15 1.38 6.26 0.91
N CYS A 16 2.20 5.22 1.00
CA CYS A 16 2.25 4.39 2.20
C CYS A 16 2.96 5.13 3.33
N SER A 17 2.60 4.82 4.58
CA SER A 17 3.25 5.41 5.75
C SER A 17 4.74 5.08 5.73
N THR A 18 5.58 6.09 5.86
CA THR A 18 7.03 5.95 6.08
C THR A 18 7.37 5.86 7.56
N LEU A 19 6.42 6.22 8.43
CA LEU A 19 6.55 6.02 9.87
C LEU A 19 6.28 4.55 10.19
N LEU A 20 7.36 3.86 10.55
CA LEU A 20 7.32 2.44 10.87
C LEU A 20 7.29 2.23 12.39
N PRO A 21 6.46 1.30 12.90
CA PRO A 21 6.39 0.98 14.32
C PRO A 21 7.78 0.66 14.89
N ARG A 22 8.08 1.25 16.04
CA ARG A 22 9.31 0.96 16.79
C ARG A 22 8.97 -0.04 17.88
N LEU A 23 9.97 -0.84 18.27
CA LEU A 23 9.86 -1.63 19.48
C LEU A 23 9.88 -0.69 20.68
N THR A 24 8.93 -0.86 21.59
CA THR A 24 8.80 -0.09 22.83
C THR A 24 9.59 -0.71 23.98
N GLY A 25 10.11 -1.92 23.79
CA GLY A 25 10.86 -2.68 24.78
C GLY A 25 11.42 -3.98 24.20
N THR A 26 11.95 -4.84 25.08
CA THR A 26 12.62 -6.10 24.73
C THR A 26 11.78 -7.34 25.02
N THR A 27 10.51 -7.17 25.43
CA THR A 27 9.63 -8.30 25.74
C THR A 27 8.96 -8.85 24.49
N GLY A 28 8.50 -10.11 24.56
CA GLY A 28 7.69 -10.70 23.47
C GLY A 28 6.40 -9.91 23.20
N ASN A 29 5.82 -9.28 24.22
CA ASN A 29 4.63 -8.44 24.07
C ASN A 29 4.92 -7.15 23.26
N ASP A 30 6.07 -6.51 23.48
CA ASP A 30 6.50 -5.35 22.70
C ASP A 30 6.66 -5.71 21.21
N PHE A 31 7.21 -6.91 20.94
CA PHE A 31 7.35 -7.43 19.60
C PHE A 31 6.00 -7.73 18.92
N ASP A 32 5.08 -8.41 19.60
CA ASP A 32 3.74 -8.71 19.06
C ASP A 32 2.97 -7.42 18.72
N ASN A 33 3.04 -6.42 19.61
CA ASN A 33 2.40 -5.12 19.39
C ASN A 33 2.96 -4.40 18.17
N ALA A 34 4.28 -4.36 18.01
CA ALA A 34 4.91 -3.79 16.82
C ALA A 34 4.48 -4.56 15.56
N LEU A 35 4.48 -5.89 15.59
CA LEU A 35 4.12 -6.72 14.45
C LEU A 35 2.66 -6.50 14.00
N ARG A 36 1.72 -6.37 14.94
CA ARG A 36 0.32 -6.04 14.64
C ARG A 36 0.20 -4.68 13.96
N ALA A 37 0.92 -3.68 14.45
CA ALA A 37 0.95 -2.35 13.83
C ALA A 37 1.54 -2.40 12.41
N TYR A 38 2.64 -3.13 12.21
CA TYR A 38 3.24 -3.35 10.89
C TYR A 38 2.27 -4.02 9.93
N ARG A 39 1.59 -5.08 10.37
CA ARG A 39 0.59 -5.78 9.56
C ARG A 39 -0.51 -4.83 9.11
N SER A 40 -1.04 -3.98 9.99
CA SER A 40 -2.09 -3.03 9.64
C SER A 40 -1.63 -2.04 8.55
N ILE A 41 -0.44 -1.47 8.70
CA ILE A 41 0.14 -0.53 7.72
C ILE A 41 0.37 -1.22 6.36
N TYR A 42 0.95 -2.43 6.41
CA TYR A 42 1.30 -3.18 5.21
C TYR A 42 0.05 -3.57 4.41
N THR A 43 -1.01 -4.06 5.07
CA THR A 43 -2.22 -4.54 4.38
C THR A 43 -2.89 -3.43 3.58
N LEU A 44 -3.00 -2.23 4.17
CA LEU A 44 -3.57 -1.07 3.49
C LEU A 44 -2.68 -0.57 2.34
N CYS A 45 -1.36 -0.59 2.52
CA CYS A 45 -0.40 -0.24 1.47
C CYS A 45 -0.48 -1.22 0.29
N ALA A 46 -0.47 -2.53 0.57
CA ALA A 46 -0.50 -3.58 -0.43
C ALA A 46 -1.76 -3.52 -1.29
N ALA A 47 -2.93 -3.28 -0.68
CA ALA A 47 -4.19 -3.14 -1.42
C ALA A 47 -4.14 -2.00 -2.45
N ARG A 48 -3.65 -0.81 -2.04
CA ARG A 48 -3.51 0.35 -2.92
C ARG A 48 -2.48 0.10 -4.03
N HIS A 49 -1.35 -0.51 -3.69
CA HIS A 49 -0.30 -0.83 -4.65
C HIS A 49 -0.81 -1.80 -5.72
N ASN A 50 -1.47 -2.89 -5.31
CA ASN A 50 -2.02 -3.87 -6.24
C ASN A 50 -3.10 -3.24 -7.15
N GLN A 51 -3.94 -2.37 -6.58
CA GLN A 51 -4.92 -1.62 -7.37
C GLN A 51 -4.26 -0.69 -8.41
N LEU A 52 -3.19 0.01 -8.03
CA LEU A 52 -2.44 0.86 -8.96
C LEU A 52 -1.78 0.04 -10.08
N ILE A 53 -1.19 -1.11 -9.77
CA ILE A 53 -0.61 -2.01 -10.78
C ILE A 53 -1.69 -2.46 -11.76
N ASN A 54 -2.87 -2.88 -11.27
CA ASN A 54 -3.98 -3.28 -12.14
C ASN A 54 -4.39 -2.16 -13.10
N GLU A 55 -4.49 -0.92 -12.61
CA GLU A 55 -4.79 0.25 -13.46
C GLU A 55 -3.72 0.51 -14.51
N ILE A 56 -2.43 0.41 -14.14
CA ILE A 56 -1.32 0.56 -15.08
C ILE A 56 -1.40 -0.52 -16.16
N THR A 57 -1.61 -1.79 -15.77
CA THR A 57 -1.74 -2.91 -16.70
C THR A 57 -2.93 -2.73 -17.65
N LEU A 58 -4.10 -2.31 -17.14
CA LEU A 58 -5.27 -2.02 -17.97
C LEU A 58 -4.98 -0.90 -18.99
N ARG A 59 -4.24 0.13 -18.59
CA ARG A 59 -3.87 1.24 -19.49
C ARG A 59 -2.81 0.82 -20.51
N GLN A 60 -1.86 -0.03 -20.14
CA GLN A 60 -0.83 -0.53 -21.06
C GLN A 60 -1.38 -1.56 -22.05
N GLY A 61 -2.27 -2.45 -21.59
CA GLY A 61 -2.89 -3.51 -22.39
C GLY A 61 -4.02 -3.04 -23.31
N ASN A 62 -4.49 -1.79 -23.18
CA ASN A 62 -5.40 -1.14 -24.11
C ASN A 62 -4.71 -0.54 -25.36
N LYS A 63 -3.42 -0.85 -25.58
CA LYS A 63 -2.72 -0.49 -26.83
C LYS A 63 -3.17 -1.38 -27.99
#